data_AF-G0NUA3-F1
#
_entry.id   AF-G0NUA3-F1
#
_cell.length_a   1.000
_cell.length_b   1.000
_cell.length_c   1.000
_cell.angle_alpha   90.00
_cell.angle_beta   90.00
_cell.angle_gamma   90.00
#
_symmetry.space_group_name_H-M   'P 1'
#
loop_
_entity.id
_entity.type
_entity.pdbx_description
1 polymer ?
#
loop_
_entity_poly.entity_id
_entity_poly.type
_entity_poly.pdbx_seq_one_letter_code
_entity_poly.pdbx_strand_id
1 'polypeptide(L)'
;MRITPHLQDTGGFFVALIEKVSDINYDPAAASGPAWKKKKMFKDEPFTFLKEDDERWHDIRNHYGVDETFQYQNLFSRRLETNDANSRQLFYANDAIKNFVKENMAKVSIQNAGMKMFSRTEGKVENTRFRLSQEGIRYLFKFMNKQKVKIGAEDMLYMLKSEENLVPLEKLECKGDVRKQQNGTVVVYCDEDEPVCTWQKICKRVGYHTIAPYISKEERLHLLRMMGVDCAEIELLMKSKRKEKAAQDREAAWSRKQEEEAAKGGSEPSTSAAGAPEEAPGPSDAPGSESAENPENIQEMASE
;
A
#
# COMPACT_ATOMS: atom_id res chain seq x y z
N MET A 1 -23.00 -6.96 21.51
CA MET A 1 -22.74 -5.67 22.19
C MET A 1 -23.09 -4.52 21.25
N ARG A 2 -23.79 -3.48 21.73
CA ARG A 2 -24.10 -2.25 20.96
C ARG A 2 -23.36 -1.10 21.62
N ILE A 3 -22.61 -0.32 20.85
CA ILE A 3 -21.93 0.90 21.31
C ILE A 3 -22.66 2.07 20.65
N THR A 4 -23.32 2.91 21.45
CA THR A 4 -24.04 4.09 20.95
C THR A 4 -23.12 5.31 20.98
N PRO A 5 -23.30 6.27 20.04
CA PRO A 5 -22.40 7.42 19.93
C PRO A 5 -22.26 8.24 21.23
N HIS A 6 -23.36 8.37 21.97
CA HIS A 6 -23.41 9.15 23.21
C HIS A 6 -22.72 8.48 24.42
N LEU A 7 -22.42 7.17 24.36
CA LEU A 7 -21.79 6.47 25.47
C LEU A 7 -20.26 6.63 25.49
N GLN A 8 -19.62 6.91 24.34
CA GLN A 8 -18.16 6.94 24.23
C GLN A 8 -17.59 8.08 23.37
N ASP A 9 -18.42 9.03 22.92
CA ASP A 9 -18.00 10.09 21.98
C ASP A 9 -17.31 9.52 20.71
N THR A 10 -17.82 8.37 20.25
CA THR A 10 -17.36 7.67 19.05
C THR A 10 -18.50 7.50 18.04
N GLY A 11 -18.22 6.91 16.88
CA GLY A 11 -19.28 6.38 16.00
C GLY A 11 -20.13 5.30 16.69
N GLY A 12 -21.29 5.00 16.12
CA GLY A 12 -22.16 3.91 16.59
C GLY A 12 -21.78 2.57 15.96
N PHE A 13 -21.62 1.52 16.76
CA PHE A 13 -21.18 0.20 16.29
C PHE A 13 -22.00 -0.94 16.89
N PHE A 14 -22.15 -2.02 16.14
CA PHE A 14 -22.67 -3.30 16.63
C PHE A 14 -21.62 -4.38 16.47
N VAL A 15 -21.31 -5.07 17.57
CA VAL A 15 -20.33 -6.16 17.59
C VAL A 15 -21.03 -7.42 18.09
N ALA A 16 -21.00 -8.47 17.27
CA ALA A 16 -21.43 -9.81 17.63
C ALA A 16 -20.24 -10.77 17.53
N LEU A 17 -20.04 -11.58 18.56
CA LEU A 17 -19.08 -12.68 18.58
C LEU A 17 -19.88 -13.97 18.51
N ILE A 18 -19.58 -14.82 17.52
CA ILE A 18 -20.26 -16.10 17.33
C ILE A 18 -19.20 -17.19 17.41
N GLU A 19 -19.43 -18.18 18.24
CA GLU A 19 -18.60 -19.38 18.35
C GLU A 19 -19.22 -20.51 17.53
N LYS A 20 -18.41 -21.15 16.68
CA LYS A 20 -18.83 -22.33 15.93
C LYS A 20 -18.70 -23.56 16.84
N VAL A 21 -19.84 -24.12 17.28
CA VAL A 21 -19.89 -25.22 18.26
C VAL A 21 -19.82 -26.62 17.61
N SER A 22 -20.17 -26.75 16.33
CA SER A 22 -20.12 -28.01 15.60
C SER A 22 -19.78 -27.79 14.13
N ASP A 23 -19.30 -28.83 13.46
CA ASP A 23 -19.14 -28.79 12.02
C ASP A 23 -20.47 -28.64 11.31
N ILE A 24 -20.47 -27.77 10.30
CA ILE A 24 -21.63 -27.55 9.44
C ILE A 24 -21.45 -28.52 8.29
N ASN A 25 -22.42 -29.38 8.06
CA ASN A 25 -22.44 -30.22 6.88
C ASN A 25 -22.71 -29.31 5.68
N TYR A 26 -21.62 -28.82 5.08
CA TYR A 26 -21.68 -27.91 3.96
C TYR A 26 -22.09 -28.69 2.73
N ASP A 27 -23.32 -28.49 2.28
CA ASP A 27 -23.74 -28.95 0.97
C ASP A 27 -23.19 -27.95 -0.07
N PRO A 28 -22.18 -28.34 -0.88
CA PRO A 28 -21.65 -27.46 -1.93
C PRO A 28 -22.70 -27.06 -2.97
N ALA A 29 -23.84 -27.78 -3.06
CA ALA A 29 -24.96 -27.40 -3.90
C ALA A 29 -25.80 -26.25 -3.30
N ALA A 30 -25.88 -26.15 -1.97
CA ALA A 30 -26.65 -25.11 -1.27
C ALA A 30 -25.98 -23.71 -1.33
N ALA A 31 -24.68 -23.66 -1.61
CA ALA A 31 -23.90 -22.43 -1.80
C ALA A 31 -23.91 -21.93 -3.25
N SER A 32 -24.87 -22.37 -4.07
CA SER A 32 -25.15 -21.78 -5.37
C SER A 32 -25.78 -20.39 -5.21
N GLY A 33 -24.97 -19.41 -4.80
CA GLY A 33 -25.27 -18.01 -5.11
C GLY A 33 -25.48 -17.84 -6.62
N PRO A 34 -26.22 -16.81 -7.08
CA PRO A 34 -26.47 -16.61 -8.50
C PRO A 34 -25.14 -16.71 -9.24
N ALA A 35 -25.07 -17.59 -10.24
CA ALA A 35 -23.85 -17.92 -10.95
C ALA A 35 -23.19 -16.61 -11.41
N TRP A 36 -22.24 -16.11 -10.60
CA TRP A 36 -21.36 -15.04 -11.01
C TRP A 36 -20.76 -15.60 -12.28
N LYS A 37 -21.16 -15.03 -13.42
CA LYS A 37 -20.57 -15.35 -14.72
C LYS A 37 -19.09 -15.42 -14.44
N LYS A 38 -18.44 -16.57 -14.67
CA LYS A 38 -17.00 -16.74 -14.53
C LYS A 38 -16.35 -15.74 -15.47
N LYS A 39 -16.30 -14.46 -15.07
CA LYS A 39 -15.49 -13.42 -15.67
C LYS A 39 -14.14 -14.08 -15.68
N LYS A 40 -13.56 -14.28 -16.88
CA LYS A 40 -12.21 -14.81 -17.08
C LYS A 40 -11.38 -14.27 -15.92
N MET A 41 -11.14 -15.12 -14.90
CA MET A 41 -10.44 -14.66 -13.72
C MET A 41 -9.11 -14.18 -14.26
N PHE A 42 -8.73 -12.94 -13.92
CA PHE A 42 -7.38 -12.50 -14.17
C PHE A 42 -6.49 -13.63 -13.67
N LYS A 43 -5.69 -14.20 -14.58
CA LYS A 43 -4.85 -15.34 -14.27
C LYS A 43 -3.76 -14.79 -13.37
N ASP A 44 -4.04 -14.72 -12.08
CA ASP A 44 -3.13 -14.16 -11.09
C ASP A 44 -1.80 -14.90 -11.23
N GLU A 45 -0.71 -14.14 -11.28
CA GLU A 45 0.62 -14.74 -11.32
C GLU A 45 0.81 -15.62 -10.09
N PRO A 46 1.29 -16.86 -10.25
CA PRO A 46 1.38 -17.81 -9.17
C PRO A 46 2.36 -17.34 -8.09
N PHE A 47 2.07 -17.74 -6.87
CA PHE A 47 2.94 -17.54 -5.72
C PHE A 47 3.99 -18.65 -5.70
N THR A 48 5.24 -18.30 -6.01
CA THR A 48 6.36 -19.24 -6.01
C THR A 48 7.16 -19.04 -4.74
N PHE A 49 7.08 -20.02 -3.83
CA PHE A 49 7.87 -20.02 -2.59
C PHE A 49 9.32 -20.40 -2.87
N LEU A 50 10.24 -19.85 -2.07
CA LEU A 50 11.66 -20.20 -2.12
C LEU A 50 11.88 -21.67 -1.74
N LYS A 51 12.81 -22.32 -2.43
CA LYS A 51 13.24 -23.70 -2.16
C LYS A 51 14.18 -23.72 -0.96
N GLU A 52 14.35 -24.89 -0.35
CA GLU A 52 15.13 -25.05 0.89
C GLU A 52 16.63 -24.73 0.72
N ASP A 53 17.14 -24.68 -0.51
CA ASP A 53 18.54 -24.40 -0.83
C ASP A 53 18.68 -23.40 -1.98
N ASP A 54 18.10 -22.22 -1.81
CA ASP A 54 18.15 -21.18 -2.84
C ASP A 54 19.37 -20.27 -2.68
N GLU A 55 20.19 -20.12 -3.74
CA GLU A 55 21.36 -19.24 -3.76
C GLU A 55 21.00 -17.79 -3.37
N ARG A 56 19.79 -17.31 -3.72
CA ARG A 56 19.32 -15.97 -3.38
C ARG A 56 19.27 -15.75 -1.87
N TRP A 57 18.87 -16.78 -1.13
CA TRP A 57 18.83 -16.72 0.34
C TRP A 57 20.24 -16.71 0.92
N HIS A 58 21.16 -17.51 0.38
CA HIS A 58 22.55 -17.54 0.82
C HIS A 58 23.22 -16.17 0.68
N ASP A 59 23.01 -15.48 -0.44
CA ASP A 59 23.50 -14.11 -0.66
C ASP A 59 22.95 -13.13 0.40
N ILE A 60 21.65 -13.18 0.66
CA ILE A 60 20.97 -12.33 1.66
C ILE A 60 21.50 -12.64 3.07
N ARG A 61 21.52 -13.92 3.44
CA ARG A 61 21.96 -14.41 4.75
C ARG A 61 23.40 -14.00 5.02
N ASN A 62 24.30 -14.18 4.06
CA ASN A 62 25.72 -13.86 4.21
C ASN A 62 25.95 -12.35 4.39
N HIS A 63 25.21 -11.53 3.64
CA HIS A 63 25.35 -10.07 3.65
C HIS A 63 24.76 -9.43 4.92
N TYR A 64 23.53 -9.78 5.30
CA TYR A 64 22.84 -9.21 6.48
C TYR A 64 23.06 -9.99 7.77
N GLY A 65 23.68 -11.18 7.70
CA GLY A 65 23.93 -12.04 8.85
C GLY A 65 22.64 -12.50 9.51
N VAL A 66 21.66 -12.95 8.72
CA VAL A 66 20.37 -13.41 9.25
C VAL A 66 20.52 -14.75 9.95
N ASP A 67 19.94 -14.85 11.14
CA ASP A 67 19.91 -16.06 11.95
C ASP A 67 19.11 -17.20 11.29
N GLU A 68 19.44 -18.45 11.61
CA GLU A 68 18.79 -19.66 11.10
C GLU A 68 17.37 -19.84 11.65
N THR A 69 17.05 -19.19 12.77
CA THR A 69 15.70 -19.19 13.34
C THR A 69 14.67 -18.54 12.41
N PHE A 70 15.12 -17.74 11.44
CA PHE A 70 14.24 -17.11 10.47
C PHE A 70 13.75 -18.14 9.43
N GLN A 71 12.42 -18.30 9.34
CA GLN A 71 11.77 -19.23 8.41
C GLN A 71 11.82 -18.74 6.95
N TYR A 72 13.00 -18.75 6.33
CA TYR A 72 13.20 -18.26 4.97
C TYR A 72 12.39 -19.01 3.91
N GLN A 73 11.95 -20.25 4.19
CA GLN A 73 11.04 -21.02 3.33
C GLN A 73 9.68 -20.34 3.11
N ASN A 74 9.34 -19.37 3.94
CA ASN A 74 8.10 -18.62 3.84
C ASN A 74 8.24 -17.33 3.03
N LEU A 75 9.44 -17.10 2.49
CA LEU A 75 9.64 -16.10 1.46
C LEU A 75 9.13 -16.62 0.12
N PHE A 76 8.48 -15.75 -0.65
CA PHE A 76 7.95 -16.07 -1.97
C PHE A 76 8.04 -14.89 -2.92
N SER A 77 7.98 -15.19 -4.22
CA SER A 77 7.80 -14.19 -5.27
C SER A 77 6.45 -14.38 -5.96
N ARG A 78 5.88 -13.27 -6.43
CA ARG A 78 4.69 -13.26 -7.28
C ARG A 78 5.16 -13.32 -8.73
N ARG A 79 5.50 -14.53 -9.19
CA ARG A 79 5.90 -14.81 -10.57
C ARG A 79 5.90 -16.31 -10.82
N LEU A 80 5.69 -16.71 -12.08
CA LEU A 80 5.91 -18.07 -12.55
C LEU A 80 7.34 -18.55 -12.27
N GLU A 81 7.45 -19.81 -11.84
CA GLU A 81 8.72 -20.50 -11.54
C GLU A 81 9.74 -20.41 -12.69
N THR A 82 9.26 -20.38 -13.94
CA THR A 82 10.09 -20.24 -15.16
C THR A 82 10.82 -18.90 -15.27
N ASN A 83 10.31 -17.85 -14.60
CA ASN A 83 10.92 -16.52 -14.59
C ASN A 83 11.34 -16.09 -13.18
N ASP A 84 11.42 -17.02 -12.23
CA ASP A 84 11.70 -16.73 -10.82
C ASP A 84 13.10 -16.10 -10.63
N ALA A 85 14.03 -16.39 -11.54
CA ALA A 85 15.33 -15.73 -11.64
C ALA A 85 15.24 -14.22 -11.93
N ASN A 86 14.06 -13.68 -12.30
CA ASN A 86 13.78 -12.25 -12.49
C ASN A 86 12.74 -11.72 -11.49
N SER A 87 12.59 -12.39 -10.35
CA SER A 87 11.83 -11.89 -9.22
C SER A 87 12.38 -10.54 -8.76
N ARG A 88 11.57 -9.49 -8.93
CA ARG A 88 11.94 -8.13 -8.50
C ARG A 88 11.72 -7.92 -7.01
N GLN A 89 10.90 -8.74 -6.37
CA GLN A 89 10.48 -8.57 -4.98
C GLN A 89 10.29 -9.93 -4.32
N LEU A 90 10.67 -10.01 -3.05
CA LEU A 90 10.42 -11.14 -2.17
C LEU A 90 9.51 -10.70 -1.03
N PHE A 91 8.43 -11.43 -0.85
CA PHE A 91 7.45 -11.24 0.20
C PHE A 91 7.59 -12.35 1.23
N TYR A 92 7.20 -12.08 2.47
CA TYR A 92 7.18 -13.05 3.56
C TYR A 92 5.77 -13.27 4.05
N ALA A 93 5.39 -14.53 4.22
CA ALA A 93 4.16 -14.96 4.86
C ALA A 93 4.45 -15.77 6.12
N ASN A 94 3.47 -15.96 7.00
CA ASN A 94 3.56 -17.01 8.02
C ASN A 94 3.14 -18.37 7.43
N ASP A 95 3.36 -19.45 8.18
CA ASP A 95 2.99 -20.81 7.75
C ASP A 95 1.49 -20.94 7.43
N ALA A 96 0.62 -20.28 8.20
CA ALA A 96 -0.82 -20.30 7.98
C ALA A 96 -1.22 -19.68 6.63
N ILE A 97 -0.68 -18.50 6.30
CA ILE A 97 -0.92 -17.83 5.02
C ILE A 97 -0.27 -18.62 3.88
N LYS A 98 0.91 -19.20 4.09
CA LYS A 98 1.57 -20.07 3.10
C LYS A 98 0.68 -21.26 2.73
N ASN A 99 0.12 -21.96 3.71
CA ASN A 99 -0.80 -23.07 3.48
C ASN A 99 -2.08 -22.60 2.77
N PHE A 100 -2.66 -21.49 3.23
CA PHE A 100 -3.82 -20.89 2.59
C PHE A 100 -3.57 -20.55 1.11
N VAL A 101 -2.45 -19.91 0.78
CA VAL A 101 -2.09 -19.53 -0.59
C VAL A 101 -1.88 -20.76 -1.46
N LYS A 102 -1.15 -21.77 -0.98
CA LYS A 102 -0.90 -23.02 -1.72
C LYS A 102 -2.21 -23.74 -2.09
N GLU A 103 -3.16 -23.80 -1.18
CA GLU A 103 -4.43 -24.52 -1.39
C GLU A 103 -5.46 -23.71 -2.19
N ASN A 104 -5.43 -22.38 -2.11
CA ASN A 104 -6.49 -21.52 -2.64
C ASN A 104 -6.08 -20.69 -3.86
N MET A 105 -4.80 -20.69 -4.28
CA MET A 105 -4.33 -19.91 -5.44
C MET A 105 -5.10 -20.17 -6.74
N ALA A 106 -5.69 -21.36 -6.90
CA ALA A 106 -6.49 -21.72 -8.08
C ALA A 106 -7.99 -21.39 -7.94
N LYS A 107 -8.46 -21.13 -6.72
CA LYS A 107 -9.89 -20.98 -6.38
C LYS A 107 -10.26 -19.52 -6.09
N VAL A 108 -9.34 -18.74 -5.55
CA VAL A 108 -9.55 -17.35 -5.11
C VAL A 108 -8.51 -16.45 -5.76
N SER A 109 -8.93 -15.27 -6.22
CA SER A 109 -8.01 -14.23 -6.66
C SER A 109 -7.38 -13.55 -5.44
N ILE A 110 -6.08 -13.73 -5.27
CA ILE A 110 -5.32 -13.19 -4.14
C ILE A 110 -4.54 -11.97 -4.65
N GLN A 111 -5.00 -10.77 -4.28
CA GLN A 111 -4.37 -9.51 -4.70
C GLN A 111 -3.02 -9.30 -4.02
N ASN A 112 -3.00 -9.38 -2.69
CA ASN A 112 -1.84 -9.17 -1.85
C ASN A 112 -1.75 -10.32 -0.85
N ALA A 113 -0.54 -10.81 -0.61
CA ALA A 113 -0.25 -11.79 0.42
C ALA A 113 1.06 -11.40 1.11
N GLY A 114 1.11 -11.59 2.43
CA GLY A 114 2.32 -11.34 3.21
C GLY A 114 2.78 -9.88 3.22
N MET A 115 4.05 -9.70 3.56
CA MET A 115 4.73 -8.40 3.70
C MET A 115 5.96 -8.36 2.80
N LYS A 116 6.23 -7.22 2.18
CA LYS A 116 7.42 -7.07 1.33
C LYS A 116 8.68 -7.01 2.18
N MET A 117 9.57 -7.98 2.01
CA MET A 117 10.83 -8.04 2.76
C MET A 117 12.00 -7.48 1.95
N PHE A 118 12.12 -7.93 0.70
CA PHE A 118 13.27 -7.61 -0.15
C PHE A 118 12.82 -7.10 -1.51
N SER A 119 13.60 -6.19 -2.08
CA SER A 119 13.49 -5.79 -3.47
C SER A 119 14.80 -6.10 -4.17
N ARG A 120 14.75 -6.58 -5.40
CA ARG A 120 15.94 -6.76 -6.22
C ARG A 120 16.45 -5.42 -6.69
N THR A 121 17.76 -5.27 -6.69
CA THR A 121 18.47 -4.14 -7.30
C THR A 121 19.37 -4.68 -8.41
N GLU A 122 19.45 -3.95 -9.53
CA GLU A 122 20.24 -4.36 -10.71
C GLU A 122 21.63 -3.67 -10.75
N GLY A 123 22.06 -3.08 -9.63
CA GLY A 123 23.30 -2.31 -9.54
C GLY A 123 24.56 -3.19 -9.60
N LYS A 124 25.49 -2.88 -10.50
CA LYS A 124 26.78 -3.60 -10.67
C LYS A 124 27.78 -3.48 -9.49
N VAL A 125 27.46 -2.70 -8.45
CA VAL A 125 28.41 -2.30 -7.37
C VAL A 125 28.02 -2.89 -6.02
N GLU A 126 27.00 -3.75 -5.99
CA GLU A 126 26.40 -4.24 -4.75
C GLU A 126 26.89 -5.65 -4.43
N ASN A 127 27.25 -5.90 -3.17
CA ASN A 127 27.63 -7.23 -2.69
C ASN A 127 26.44 -8.19 -2.60
N THR A 128 25.20 -7.67 -2.62
CA THR A 128 23.96 -8.45 -2.62
C THR A 128 23.03 -7.93 -3.70
N ARG A 129 22.27 -8.84 -4.34
CA ARG A 129 21.28 -8.51 -5.37
C ARG A 129 19.98 -7.98 -4.77
N PHE A 130 19.81 -8.07 -3.46
CA PHE A 130 18.56 -7.77 -2.76
C PHE A 130 18.76 -6.71 -1.68
N ARG A 131 17.98 -5.63 -1.78
CA ARG A 131 17.86 -4.58 -0.77
C ARG A 131 16.68 -4.84 0.16
N LEU A 132 16.79 -4.42 1.42
CA LEU A 132 15.68 -4.50 2.38
C LEU A 132 14.61 -3.46 2.09
N SER A 133 13.36 -3.83 2.31
CA SER A 133 12.20 -2.93 2.31
C SER A 133 11.93 -2.42 3.71
N GLN A 134 11.39 -1.20 3.83
CA GLN A 134 11.08 -0.58 5.12
C GLN A 134 9.98 -1.33 5.89
N GLU A 135 9.02 -1.95 5.22
CA GLU A 135 7.95 -2.73 5.89
C GLU A 135 8.53 -3.95 6.63
N GLY A 136 9.33 -4.75 5.92
CA GLY A 136 9.91 -5.98 6.44
C GLY A 136 10.98 -5.79 7.51
N ILE A 137 11.51 -4.57 7.66
CA ILE A 137 12.65 -4.33 8.53
C ILE A 137 12.32 -4.56 10.00
N ARG A 138 11.12 -4.16 10.45
CA ARG A 138 10.69 -4.31 11.85
C ARG A 138 10.67 -5.78 12.29
N TYR A 139 10.32 -6.68 11.38
CA TYR A 139 10.33 -8.11 11.64
C TYR A 139 11.75 -8.70 11.51
N LEU A 140 12.46 -8.38 10.42
CA LEU A 140 13.78 -8.93 10.17
C LEU A 140 14.85 -8.45 11.16
N PHE A 141 14.67 -7.26 11.73
CA PHE A 141 15.63 -6.65 12.65
C PHE A 141 15.99 -7.57 13.80
N LYS A 142 15.05 -8.34 14.34
CA LYS A 142 15.32 -9.27 15.45
C LYS A 142 16.28 -10.41 15.09
N PHE A 143 16.40 -10.73 13.81
CA PHE A 143 17.19 -11.88 13.31
C PHE A 143 18.48 -11.45 12.61
N MET A 144 18.69 -10.16 12.36
CA MET A 144 19.88 -9.65 11.68
C MET A 144 21.04 -9.42 12.66
N ASN A 145 22.26 -9.75 12.23
CA ASN A 145 23.47 -9.53 13.03
C ASN A 145 24.51 -8.61 12.36
N LYS A 146 24.40 -8.39 11.04
CA LYS A 146 25.30 -7.50 10.28
C LYS A 146 24.52 -6.31 9.72
N GLN A 147 25.25 -5.32 9.19
CA GLN A 147 24.65 -4.16 8.52
C GLN A 147 23.70 -3.34 9.40
N LYS A 148 23.95 -3.30 10.71
CA LYS A 148 23.20 -2.52 11.69
C LYS A 148 24.09 -1.46 12.31
N VAL A 149 23.58 -0.23 12.42
CA VAL A 149 24.28 0.88 13.07
C VAL A 149 23.33 1.61 14.00
N LYS A 150 23.72 1.73 15.27
CA LYS A 150 23.02 2.57 16.23
C LYS A 150 23.44 4.02 16.00
N ILE A 151 22.48 4.92 15.97
CA ILE A 151 22.73 6.36 15.80
C ILE A 151 22.06 7.17 16.89
N GLY A 152 22.50 8.42 17.06
CA GLY A 152 21.83 9.37 17.95
C GLY A 152 20.51 9.87 17.37
N ALA A 153 19.60 10.31 18.24
CA ALA A 153 18.31 10.88 17.84
C ALA A 153 18.47 12.13 16.96
N GLU A 154 19.49 12.95 17.21
CA GLU A 154 19.77 14.16 16.42
C GLU A 154 20.19 13.84 14.97
N ASP A 155 21.09 12.87 14.80
CA ASP A 155 21.49 12.35 13.47
C ASP A 155 20.28 11.78 12.72
N MET A 156 19.42 11.03 13.43
CA MET A 156 18.20 10.46 12.83
C MET A 156 17.25 11.57 12.37
N LEU A 157 17.08 12.58 13.22
CA LEU A 157 16.23 13.71 12.92
C LEU A 157 16.76 14.51 11.73
N TYR A 158 18.07 14.73 11.66
CA TYR A 158 18.72 15.39 10.54
C TYR A 158 18.47 14.63 9.23
N MET A 159 18.64 13.30 9.24
CA MET A 159 18.38 12.46 8.07
C MET A 159 16.91 12.51 7.62
N LEU A 160 15.96 12.50 8.56
CA LEU A 160 14.54 12.50 8.26
C LEU A 160 14.03 13.88 7.81
N LYS A 161 14.58 14.97 8.36
CA LYS A 161 14.23 16.35 7.96
C LYS A 161 14.85 16.75 6.62
N SER A 162 16.01 16.20 6.26
CA SER A 162 16.70 16.55 5.01
C SER A 162 15.82 16.30 3.77
N GLU A 163 15.53 17.34 2.99
CA GLU A 163 14.85 17.22 1.70
C GLU A 163 15.69 16.43 0.69
N GLU A 164 17.02 16.50 0.83
CA GLU A 164 17.94 15.73 0.01
C GLU A 164 17.90 14.27 0.43
N ASN A 165 17.60 13.39 -0.54
CA ASN A 165 17.65 11.95 -0.33
C ASN A 165 19.08 11.42 -0.10
N LEU A 166 20.11 12.21 -0.40
CA LEU A 166 21.51 11.81 -0.27
C LEU A 166 22.17 12.69 0.80
N VAL A 167 22.22 12.21 2.03
CA VAL A 167 22.87 12.91 3.14
C VAL A 167 24.37 12.58 3.14
N PRO A 168 25.27 13.57 3.07
CA PRO A 168 26.71 13.32 3.22
C PRO A 168 27.02 12.78 4.61
N LEU A 169 27.79 11.68 4.71
CA LEU A 169 28.17 11.09 6.00
C LEU A 169 28.99 12.05 6.87
N GLU A 170 29.65 13.05 6.28
CA GLU A 170 30.47 14.01 7.03
C GLU A 170 29.66 14.88 7.99
N LYS A 171 28.36 15.02 7.73
CA LYS A 171 27.42 15.76 8.57
C LYS A 171 26.87 14.94 9.73
N LEU A 172 27.17 13.64 9.77
CA LEU A 172 26.69 12.71 10.81
C LEU A 172 27.84 12.36 11.75
N GLU A 173 27.54 12.25 13.05
CA GLU A 173 28.52 11.82 14.04
C GLU A 173 28.86 10.34 13.87
N CYS A 174 27.88 9.52 13.46
CA CYS A 174 28.00 8.08 13.24
C CYS A 174 28.83 7.68 11.99
N LYS A 175 29.54 8.61 11.35
CA LYS A 175 30.32 8.37 10.11
C LYS A 175 31.32 7.22 10.19
N GLY A 176 31.93 7.00 11.36
CA GLY A 176 32.92 5.93 11.57
C GLY A 176 32.29 4.55 11.49
N ASP A 177 31.16 4.35 12.14
CA ASP A 177 30.50 3.05 12.23
C ASP A 177 29.76 2.70 10.95
N VAL A 178 29.16 3.69 10.29
CA VAL A 178 28.56 3.52 8.96
C VAL A 178 29.65 3.20 7.92
N ARG A 179 30.86 3.76 8.02
CA ARG A 179 31.98 3.43 7.10
C ARG A 179 32.56 2.02 7.28
N LYS A 180 32.41 1.40 8.46
CA LYS A 180 32.85 0.01 8.70
C LYS A 180 31.94 -1.01 8.00
N GLN A 181 30.71 -0.61 7.68
CA GLN A 181 29.75 -1.49 7.00
C GLN A 181 30.06 -1.62 5.51
N GLN A 182 29.58 -2.71 4.89
CA GLN A 182 29.77 -2.90 3.44
C GLN A 182 28.78 -2.04 2.67
N ASN A 183 29.15 -1.63 1.45
CA ASN A 183 28.27 -0.96 0.51
C ASN A 183 26.93 -1.69 0.35
N GLY A 184 25.82 -0.94 0.38
CA GLY A 184 24.48 -1.48 0.18
C GLY A 184 23.49 -0.93 1.20
N THR A 185 22.52 -1.76 1.57
CA THR A 185 21.55 -1.41 2.61
C THR A 185 22.17 -1.53 3.99
N VAL A 186 22.09 -0.45 4.76
CA VAL A 186 22.45 -0.40 6.18
C VAL A 186 21.21 -0.06 6.98
N VAL A 187 21.00 -0.75 8.06
CA VAL A 187 19.86 -0.57 8.95
C VAL A 187 20.31 0.32 10.09
N VAL A 188 19.71 1.49 10.15
CA VAL A 188 20.03 2.53 11.11
C VAL A 188 18.91 2.58 12.14
N TYR A 189 19.24 2.62 13.42
CA TYR A 189 18.23 2.62 14.48
C TYR A 189 18.67 3.52 15.64
N CYS A 190 17.71 4.21 16.23
CA CYS A 190 17.88 4.94 17.50
C CYS A 190 17.46 4.02 18.65
N ASP A 191 16.22 3.52 18.55
CA ASP A 191 15.63 2.49 19.40
C ASP A 191 15.45 1.19 18.62
N GLU A 192 15.57 0.05 19.32
CA GLU A 192 15.47 -1.27 18.69
C GLU A 192 14.09 -1.56 18.11
N ASP A 193 13.05 -0.87 18.62
CA ASP A 193 11.66 -1.02 18.16
C ASP A 193 11.36 -0.25 16.87
N GLU A 194 12.17 0.76 16.53
CA GLU A 194 11.97 1.62 15.34
C GLU A 194 13.19 1.65 14.39
N PRO A 195 13.56 0.51 13.78
CA PRO A 195 14.65 0.47 12.81
C PRO A 195 14.25 1.14 11.49
N VAL A 196 15.18 1.93 10.95
CA VAL A 196 15.08 2.62 9.67
C VAL A 196 16.01 1.99 8.65
N CYS A 197 15.44 1.55 7.53
CA CYS A 197 16.21 1.06 6.39
C CYS A 197 16.85 2.26 5.69
N THR A 198 18.18 2.23 5.58
CA THR A 198 18.95 3.25 4.86
C THR A 198 19.77 2.59 3.76
N TRP A 199 20.01 3.34 2.70
CA TRP A 199 20.88 2.95 1.62
C TRP A 199 22.19 3.72 1.72
N GLN A 200 23.28 3.01 1.96
CA GLN A 200 24.61 3.59 1.98
C GLN A 200 25.30 3.36 0.64
N LYS A 201 25.76 4.46 0.02
CA LYS A 201 26.54 4.42 -1.20
C LYS A 201 27.91 5.03 -0.97
N ILE A 202 28.96 4.25 -1.20
CA ILE A 202 30.33 4.77 -1.25
C ILE A 202 30.67 5.07 -2.70
N CYS A 203 30.81 6.35 -3.05
CA CYS A 203 31.25 6.75 -4.37
C CYS A 203 32.78 6.66 -4.46
N LYS A 204 33.31 5.47 -4.80
CA LYS A 204 34.76 5.22 -4.88
C LYS A 204 35.52 6.18 -5.83
N ARG A 205 34.85 6.76 -6.82
CA ARG A 205 35.46 7.69 -7.79
C ARG A 205 35.63 9.12 -7.26
N VAL A 206 34.87 9.51 -6.23
CA VAL A 206 34.82 10.90 -5.74
C VAL A 206 35.10 10.99 -4.23
N GLY A 207 35.31 9.86 -3.53
CA GLY A 207 35.59 9.83 -2.09
C GLY A 207 34.39 10.17 -1.18
N TYR A 208 33.29 10.66 -1.73
CA TYR A 208 32.08 10.97 -0.99
C TYR A 208 31.32 9.71 -0.56
N HIS A 209 31.01 9.67 0.73
CA HIS A 209 30.15 8.67 1.33
C HIS A 209 28.81 9.34 1.60
N THR A 210 27.73 8.79 1.06
CA THR A 210 26.37 9.27 1.30
C THR A 210 25.49 8.18 1.87
N ILE A 211 24.55 8.58 2.73
CA ILE A 211 23.50 7.73 3.27
C ILE A 211 22.15 8.31 2.87
N ALA A 212 21.24 7.43 2.48
CA ALA A 212 19.93 7.79 1.99
C ALA A 212 18.86 7.04 2.78
N PRO A 213 17.99 7.72 3.55
CA PRO A 213 16.89 7.03 4.21
C PRO A 213 15.94 6.47 3.14
N TYR A 214 15.70 5.16 3.16
CA TYR A 214 14.83 4.49 2.19
C TYR A 214 13.43 4.31 2.76
N ILE A 215 12.80 5.46 3.05
CA ILE A 215 11.49 5.55 3.68
C ILE A 215 10.56 6.32 2.74
N SER A 216 9.28 5.93 2.70
CA SER A 216 8.27 6.70 1.96
C SER A 216 8.07 8.09 2.58
N LYS A 217 7.49 9.02 1.83
CA LYS A 217 7.20 10.37 2.34
C LYS A 217 6.26 10.35 3.55
N GLU A 218 5.25 9.48 3.49
CA GLU A 218 4.24 9.32 4.53
C GLU A 218 4.82 8.71 5.82
N GLU A 219 5.65 7.67 5.70
CA GLU A 219 6.33 7.08 6.86
C GLU A 219 7.36 8.02 7.47
N ARG A 220 8.09 8.80 6.65
CA ARG A 220 9.04 9.81 7.15
C ARG A 220 8.33 10.81 8.05
N LEU A 221 7.16 11.29 7.62
CA LEU A 221 6.30 12.18 8.40
C LEU A 221 5.84 11.52 9.71
N HIS A 222 5.42 10.25 9.63
CA HIS A 222 5.03 9.48 10.80
C HIS A 222 6.17 9.35 11.83
N LEU A 223 7.39 9.00 11.39
CA LEU A 223 8.55 8.88 12.27
C LEU A 223 8.94 10.23 12.90
N LEU A 224 8.89 11.33 12.13
CA LEU A 224 9.13 12.67 12.68
C LEU A 224 8.12 13.02 13.78
N ARG A 225 6.86 12.61 13.63
CA ARG A 225 5.80 12.81 14.63
C ARG A 225 5.99 11.93 15.86
N MET A 226 6.44 10.69 15.69
CA MET A 226 6.81 9.81 16.81
C MET A 226 7.96 10.39 17.63
N MET A 227 8.91 11.07 16.98
CA MET A 227 10.00 11.82 17.65
C MET A 227 9.55 13.18 18.23
N GLY A 228 8.25 13.52 18.21
CA GLY A 228 7.73 14.73 18.83
C GLY A 228 7.99 16.03 18.05
N VAL A 229 8.32 15.95 16.76
CA VAL A 229 8.58 17.13 15.93
C VAL A 229 7.30 17.64 15.28
N ASP A 230 7.09 18.95 15.31
CA ASP A 230 6.03 19.59 14.55
C ASP A 230 6.33 19.49 13.06
N CYS A 231 5.45 18.79 12.35
CA CYS A 231 5.61 18.49 10.94
C CYS A 231 4.72 19.37 10.04
N ALA A 232 4.05 20.39 10.58
CA ALA A 232 3.12 21.23 9.82
C ALA A 232 3.77 21.84 8.55
N GLU A 233 5.01 22.31 8.65
CA GLU A 233 5.76 22.88 7.53
C GLU A 233 6.10 21.81 6.47
N ILE A 234 6.52 20.62 6.93
CA ILE A 234 6.88 19.49 6.06
C ILE A 234 5.63 18.98 5.32
N GLU A 235 4.48 18.91 5.99
CA GLU A 235 3.20 18.55 5.36
C GLU A 235 2.77 19.57 4.31
N LEU A 236 2.97 20.85 4.58
CA LEU A 236 2.66 21.94 3.64
C LEU A 236 3.52 21.81 2.37
N LEU A 237 4.82 21.56 2.53
CA LEU A 237 5.75 21.33 1.43
C LEU A 237 5.46 20.00 0.68
N MET A 238 4.91 18.99 1.36
CA MET A 238 4.60 17.69 0.78
C MET A 238 3.21 17.58 0.14
N LYS A 239 2.29 18.53 0.36
CA LYS A 239 1.02 18.60 -0.40
C LYS A 239 1.36 18.74 -1.88
N SER A 240 1.28 17.62 -2.61
CA SER A 240 1.57 17.64 -4.04
C SER A 240 0.69 18.68 -4.75
N LYS A 241 1.20 19.29 -5.84
CA LYS A 241 0.41 20.13 -6.76
C LYS A 241 -0.96 19.55 -7.14
N ARG A 242 -1.13 18.22 -7.06
CA ARG A 242 -2.38 17.50 -7.32
C ARG A 242 -3.41 17.65 -6.19
N LYS A 243 -2.96 17.71 -4.93
CA LYS A 243 -3.81 17.89 -3.74
C LYS A 243 -4.16 19.37 -3.55
N GLU A 244 -3.24 20.29 -3.88
CA GLU A 244 -3.52 21.71 -4.02
C GLU A 244 -4.51 21.98 -5.17
N LYS A 245 -4.27 21.42 -6.36
CA LYS A 245 -5.22 21.57 -7.48
C LYS A 245 -6.60 21.01 -7.13
N ALA A 246 -6.69 19.86 -6.46
CA ALA A 246 -7.97 19.30 -6.03
C ALA A 246 -8.66 20.10 -4.90
N ALA A 247 -7.91 20.91 -4.14
CA ALA A 247 -8.46 21.84 -3.16
C ALA A 247 -8.95 23.12 -3.85
N GLN A 248 -8.13 23.68 -4.76
CA GLN A 248 -8.48 24.83 -5.59
C GLN A 248 -9.69 24.55 -6.49
N ASP A 249 -9.76 23.37 -7.11
CA ASP A 249 -10.90 22.96 -7.94
C ASP A 249 -12.18 22.83 -7.09
N ARG A 250 -12.06 22.38 -5.82
CA ARG A 250 -13.18 22.31 -4.88
C ARG A 250 -13.65 23.68 -4.42
N GLU A 251 -12.74 24.58 -4.09
CA GLU A 251 -13.05 25.97 -3.74
C GLU A 251 -13.69 26.71 -4.92
N ALA A 252 -13.15 26.55 -6.14
CA ALA A 252 -13.71 27.15 -7.34
C ALA A 252 -15.08 26.58 -7.72
N ALA A 253 -15.36 25.31 -7.43
CA ALA A 253 -16.69 24.73 -7.60
C ALA A 253 -17.69 25.27 -6.56
N TRP A 254 -17.23 25.45 -5.31
CA TRP A 254 -18.05 26.03 -4.24
C TRP A 254 -18.41 27.49 -4.50
N SER A 255 -17.45 28.31 -4.97
CA SER A 255 -17.72 29.72 -5.34
C SER A 255 -18.68 29.83 -6.53
N ARG A 256 -18.52 29.01 -7.57
CA ARG A 256 -19.46 28.98 -8.71
C ARG A 256 -20.88 28.62 -8.27
N LYS A 257 -21.02 27.67 -7.34
CA LYS A 257 -22.33 27.30 -6.79
C LYS A 257 -22.97 28.45 -6.01
N GLN A 258 -22.19 29.19 -5.21
CA GLN A 258 -22.69 30.37 -4.50
C GLN A 258 -23.08 31.51 -5.45
N GLU A 259 -22.32 31.73 -6.53
CA GLU A 259 -22.65 32.73 -7.56
C GLU A 259 -23.93 32.36 -8.33
N GLU A 260 -24.13 31.07 -8.66
CA GLU A 260 -25.36 30.58 -9.29
C GLU A 260 -26.59 30.68 -8.36
N GLU A 261 -26.42 30.44 -7.06
CA GLU A 261 -27.47 30.60 -6.05
C GLU A 261 -27.81 32.09 -5.83
N ALA A 262 -26.82 32.99 -5.83
CA ALA A 262 -27.02 34.43 -5.76
C ALA A 262 -27.70 35.00 -7.02
N ALA A 263 -27.36 34.49 -8.21
CA ALA A 263 -27.99 34.89 -9.47
C ALA A 263 -29.46 34.44 -9.59
N LYS A 264 -29.82 33.31 -8.96
CA LYS A 264 -31.22 32.83 -8.89
C LYS A 264 -32.05 33.51 -7.81
N GLY A 265 -31.42 34.14 -6.80
CA GLY A 265 -32.10 34.92 -5.76
C GLY A 265 -32.55 36.33 -6.18
N GLY A 266 -32.29 36.75 -7.42
CA GLY A 266 -32.49 38.12 -7.89
C GLY A 266 -33.72 38.38 -8.77
N SER A 267 -34.62 37.42 -8.98
CA SER A 267 -35.80 37.63 -9.84
C SER A 267 -37.11 37.22 -9.16
N GLU A 268 -37.76 38.17 -8.48
CA GLU A 268 -39.22 38.29 -8.57
C GLU A 268 -39.54 39.39 -9.58
N PRO A 269 -40.53 39.19 -10.47
CA PRO A 269 -41.75 39.95 -10.23
C PRO A 269 -43.09 39.23 -10.58
N SER A 270 -44.07 39.54 -9.72
CA SER A 270 -45.50 39.80 -9.93
C SER A 270 -46.38 38.88 -10.78
N THR A 271 -47.33 38.23 -10.11
CA THR A 271 -48.73 38.17 -10.57
C THR A 271 -49.69 38.42 -9.41
N SER A 272 -50.54 39.43 -9.57
CA SER A 272 -51.70 39.70 -8.71
C SER A 272 -52.97 39.37 -9.50
N ALA A 273 -53.83 38.50 -8.93
CA ALA A 273 -55.28 38.67 -8.78
C ALA A 273 -56.05 37.33 -8.83
N ALA A 274 -56.61 36.99 -7.65
CA ALA A 274 -57.93 36.44 -7.36
C ALA A 274 -58.60 35.39 -8.28
N GLY A 275 -58.93 34.24 -7.66
CA GLY A 275 -60.01 33.34 -8.09
C GLY A 275 -59.84 31.91 -7.58
N ALA A 276 -60.44 31.57 -6.43
CA ALA A 276 -60.74 30.18 -6.02
C ALA A 276 -62.09 29.75 -6.66
N PRO A 277 -62.60 28.49 -6.56
CA PRO A 277 -62.12 27.33 -5.78
C PRO A 277 -62.22 25.95 -6.52
N GLU A 278 -62.03 24.89 -5.72
CA GLU A 278 -62.65 23.54 -5.80
C GLU A 278 -61.93 22.31 -6.39
N GLU A 279 -61.88 21.32 -5.48
CA GLU A 279 -61.95 19.85 -5.60
C GLU A 279 -60.77 18.98 -6.10
N ALA A 280 -60.50 17.98 -5.26
CA ALA A 280 -59.62 16.81 -5.40
C ALA A 280 -60.21 15.78 -6.42
N PRO A 281 -59.80 14.48 -6.54
CA PRO A 281 -58.69 13.72 -5.93
C PRO A 281 -57.92 12.73 -6.88
N GLY A 282 -56.69 12.32 -6.49
CA GLY A 282 -55.99 11.03 -6.79
C GLY A 282 -55.94 10.45 -8.23
N PRO A 283 -55.53 9.17 -8.45
CA PRO A 283 -54.36 8.41 -7.96
C PRO A 283 -53.58 7.72 -9.13
N SER A 284 -52.54 6.93 -8.78
CA SER A 284 -51.93 5.79 -9.52
C SER A 284 -51.28 6.10 -10.91
N ASP A 285 -50.28 5.41 -11.46
CA ASP A 285 -49.91 4.00 -11.53
C ASP A 285 -48.42 3.87 -11.96
N ALA A 286 -47.77 2.78 -11.54
CA ALA A 286 -46.65 2.17 -12.25
C ALA A 286 -47.20 1.14 -13.28
N PRO A 287 -46.42 0.34 -14.03
CA PRO A 287 -45.05 0.43 -14.54
C PRO A 287 -45.03 0.31 -16.10
N GLY A 288 -43.87 0.29 -16.75
CA GLY A 288 -43.78 0.08 -18.21
C GLY A 288 -42.42 -0.46 -18.67
N SER A 289 -42.46 -1.64 -19.26
CA SER A 289 -41.40 -2.52 -19.76
C SER A 289 -41.00 -2.26 -21.22
N GLU A 290 -39.74 -2.59 -21.53
CA GLU A 290 -39.20 -3.28 -22.72
C GLU A 290 -39.42 -2.79 -24.17
N SER A 291 -38.48 -3.24 -25.01
CA SER A 291 -38.40 -3.28 -26.49
C SER A 291 -37.81 -2.04 -27.17
N ALA A 292 -36.95 -2.10 -28.19
CA ALA A 292 -36.52 -3.18 -29.08
C ALA A 292 -35.15 -2.86 -29.72
N GLU A 293 -34.38 -3.90 -30.05
CA GLU A 293 -33.36 -3.90 -31.10
C GLU A 293 -34.01 -3.98 -32.49
N ASN A 294 -33.36 -3.43 -33.52
CA ASN A 294 -33.25 -4.05 -34.86
C ASN A 294 -32.18 -3.31 -35.75
N PRO A 295 -31.77 -3.83 -36.94
CA PRO A 295 -30.43 -4.40 -37.11
C PRO A 295 -29.72 -4.00 -38.44
N GLU A 296 -28.69 -4.78 -38.80
CA GLU A 296 -28.14 -5.07 -40.13
C GLU A 296 -27.22 -4.05 -40.85
N ASN A 297 -25.98 -4.45 -41.13
CA ASN A 297 -25.63 -4.98 -42.47
C ASN A 297 -24.31 -5.78 -42.46
N ILE A 298 -24.32 -6.93 -43.13
CA ILE A 298 -23.19 -7.86 -43.35
C ILE A 298 -22.84 -7.79 -44.84
N GLN A 299 -21.54 -7.77 -45.18
CA GLN A 299 -21.11 -8.49 -46.39
C GLN A 299 -19.64 -8.92 -46.33
N GLU A 300 -19.46 -10.25 -46.33
CA GLU A 300 -18.21 -10.96 -46.65
C GLU A 300 -17.84 -10.80 -48.13
N MET A 301 -16.55 -10.95 -48.45
CA MET A 301 -16.11 -11.82 -49.53
C MET A 301 -14.63 -12.21 -49.35
N ALA A 302 -14.36 -13.50 -49.54
CA ALA A 302 -13.06 -14.17 -49.51
C ALA A 302 -12.72 -14.72 -50.90
N SER A 303 -11.43 -14.69 -51.28
CA SER A 303 -10.69 -15.47 -52.30
C SER A 303 -9.51 -14.59 -52.76
N GLU A 304 -8.24 -14.98 -52.88
CA GLU A 304 -7.51 -16.26 -53.03
C GLU A 304 -6.26 -16.32 -52.15
#